data_AF-A0A1H8KVT6-F1
#
_entry.id   AF-A0A1H8KVT6-F1
#
_cell.length_a   1.000
_cell.length_b   1.000
_cell.length_c   1.000
_cell.angle_alpha   90.00
_cell.angle_beta   90.00
_cell.angle_gamma   90.00
#
_symmetry.space_group_name_H-M   'P 1'
#
loop_
_entity.id
_entity.type
_entity.pdbx_description
1 polymer ?
#
loop_
_entity_poly.entity_id
_entity_poly.type
_entity_poly.pdbx_seq_one_letter_code
_entity_poly.pdbx_strand_id
1 'polypeptide(L)' 'MWIDNKVILDCRFRNLELGREYIVTELTVDKREVSNFRRRLKLIGINKYYLTFISRRGIRECFQNHNNIISLKEVKR' A
#
# COMPACT_ATOMS: atom_id res chain seq x y z
N MET A 1 -22.83 5.01 -7.76
CA MET A 1 -22.13 3.71 -7.61
C MET A 1 -21.79 3.58 -6.15
N TRP A 2 -22.44 2.64 -5.45
CA TRP A 2 -22.31 2.48 -4.01
C TRP A 2 -20.94 1.84 -3.75
N ILE A 3 -20.03 2.56 -3.08
CA ILE A 3 -18.77 1.96 -2.65
C ILE A 3 -19.08 1.23 -1.35
N ASP A 4 -19.53 -0.01 -1.51
CA ASP A 4 -19.57 -1.01 -0.44
C ASP A 4 -18.21 -1.03 0.27
N ASN A 5 -18.24 -0.91 1.60
CA ASN A 5 -17.10 -1.11 2.50
C ASN A 5 -16.69 -2.60 2.51
N LYS A 6 -16.41 -3.17 1.33
CA LYS A 6 -15.83 -4.51 1.22
C LYS A 6 -14.38 -4.42 1.62
N VAL A 7 -14.09 -4.91 2.82
CA VAL A 7 -12.77 -5.38 3.22
C VAL A 7 -12.33 -6.41 2.18
N ILE A 8 -11.58 -5.97 1.17
CA ILE A 8 -11.00 -6.86 0.17
C ILE A 8 -9.75 -7.44 0.81
N LEU A 9 -9.84 -8.73 1.15
CA LEU A 9 -8.72 -9.55 1.60
C LEU A 9 -7.67 -9.64 0.48
N ASP A 10 -6.67 -8.77 0.53
CA ASP A 10 -5.37 -9.16 0.07
C ASP A 10 -4.84 -10.23 1.04
N CYS A 11 -4.58 -11.43 0.54
CA CYS A 11 -4.22 -12.58 1.38
C CYS A 11 -2.98 -12.32 2.25
N ARG A 12 -2.14 -11.35 1.86
CA ARG A 12 -0.92 -10.95 2.59
C ARG A 12 -1.13 -9.81 3.59
N PHE A 13 -2.08 -8.90 3.36
CA PHE A 13 -2.29 -7.70 4.18
C PHE A 13 -3.75 -7.61 4.62
N ARG A 14 -4.02 -8.04 5.87
CA ARG A 14 -5.36 -8.03 6.46
C ARG A 14 -5.69 -6.65 7.06
N ASN A 15 -6.99 -6.33 7.10
CA ASN A 15 -7.54 -5.14 7.79
C ASN A 15 -7.04 -3.79 7.24
N LEU A 16 -6.89 -3.68 5.92
CA LEU A 16 -6.60 -2.39 5.29
C LEU A 16 -7.88 -1.53 5.24
N GLU A 17 -7.76 -0.28 5.66
CA GLU A 17 -8.84 0.71 5.67
C GLU A 17 -8.51 1.84 4.70
N LEU A 18 -9.47 2.14 3.82
CA LEU A 18 -9.37 3.29 2.92
C LEU A 18 -9.28 4.59 3.73
N GLY A 19 -8.44 5.51 3.26
CA GLY A 19 -8.24 6.81 3.88
C GLY A 19 -7.26 6.82 5.06
N ARG A 20 -6.78 5.68 5.54
CA ARG A 20 -5.73 5.62 6.57
C ARG A 20 -4.34 5.80 5.97
N GLU A 21 -3.41 6.28 6.78
CA GLU A 21 -2.00 6.35 6.42
C GLU A 21 -1.26 5.09 6.88
N TYR A 22 -0.44 4.56 5.99
CA TYR A 22 0.38 3.38 6.23
C TYR A 22 1.84 3.71 5.95
N ILE A 23 2.74 3.11 6.73
CA ILE A 23 4.14 2.97 6.36
C ILE A 23 4.23 1.76 5.43
N VAL A 24 4.42 2.03 4.15
CA VAL A 24 4.68 1.06 3.09
C VAL A 24 6.18 0.81 3.07
N THR A 25 6.59 -0.45 3.29
CA THR A 25 7.98 -0.88 3.09
C THR A 25 8.05 -1.63 1.78
N GLU A 26 8.80 -1.10 0.83
CA GLU A 26 8.98 -1.67 -0.50
C GLU A 26 10.35 -2.32 -0.63
N LEU A 27 10.39 -3.45 -1.34
CA LEU A 27 11.63 -4.08 -1.78
C LEU A 27 11.99 -3.51 -3.14
N THR A 28 13.04 -2.69 -3.19
CA THR A 28 13.63 -2.30 -4.46
C THR A 28 14.87 -3.17 -4.68
N VAL A 29 14.79 -4.04 -5.68
CA VAL A 29 15.95 -4.80 -6.16
C VAL A 29 16.53 -4.01 -7.32
N ASP A 30 17.57 -3.21 -7.05
CA ASP A 30 18.42 -2.71 -8.12
C ASP A 30 19.58 -3.69 -8.32
N LYS A 31 20.17 -3.71 -9.51
CA LYS A 31 21.10 -4.77 -10.00
C LYS A 31 22.34 -5.02 -9.11
N ARG A 32 22.54 -4.25 -8.04
CA ARG A 32 23.68 -4.33 -7.13
C ARG A 32 23.34 -4.25 -5.63
N GLU A 33 22.14 -3.82 -5.24
CA GLU A 33 21.76 -3.67 -3.83
C GLU A 33 20.27 -3.91 -3.58
N VAL A 34 19.96 -4.66 -2.51
CA VAL A 34 18.61 -4.79 -1.98
C VAL A 34 18.40 -3.67 -0.96
N SER A 35 17.57 -2.69 -1.33
CA SER A 35 17.27 -1.55 -0.45
C SER A 35 15.81 -1.57 -0.03
N ASN A 36 15.59 -1.48 1.28
CA ASN A 36 14.25 -1.36 1.85
C ASN A 36 13.86 0.11 1.90
N PHE A 37 12.90 0.51 1.08
CA PHE A 37 12.40 1.89 1.08
C PHE A 37 11.12 1.99 1.91
N ARG A 38 11.06 2.92 2.87
CA ARG A 38 9.88 3.13 3.71
C ARG A 38 9.21 4.45 3.38
N ARG A 39 7.93 4.42 3.01
CA ARG A 39 7.11 5.60 2.70
C ARG A 39 5.88 5.65 3.57
N ARG A 40 5.53 6.84 4.07
CA ARG A 40 4.21 7.09 4.66
C ARG A 40 3.26 7.54 3.57
N LEU A 41 2.31 6.69 3.21
CA LEU A 41 1.33 6.94 2.15
C LEU A 41 -0.09 6.71 2.65
N LYS A 42 -1.06 7.46 2.12
CA LYS A 42 -2.48 7.28 2.42
C LYS A 42 -3.09 6.28 1.45
N LEU A 43 -3.75 5.25 1.95
CA LEU A 43 -4.42 4.25 1.12
C LEU A 43 -5.70 4.86 0.51
N ILE A 44 -5.84 4.78 -0.80
CA ILE A 44 -6.97 5.37 -1.55
C ILE A 44 -7.69 4.39 -2.47
N GLY A 45 -7.13 3.19 -2.68
CA GLY A 45 -7.78 2.13 -3.44
C GLY A 45 -7.30 0.77 -2.98
N ILE A 46 -8.24 -0.16 -2.79
CA ILE A 46 -7.97 -1.55 -2.47
C ILE A 46 -8.62 -2.40 -3.56
N ASN A 47 -7.83 -3.26 -4.19
CA ASN A 47 -8.30 -4.26 -5.13
C ASN A 47 -7.51 -5.54 -4.88
N LYS A 48 -8.09 -6.69 -5.24
CA LYS A 48 -7.42 -7.99 -5.18
C LYS A 48 -6.06 -8.00 -5.89
N TYR A 49 -5.90 -7.19 -6.93
CA TYR A 49 -4.70 -7.16 -7.77
C TYR A 49 -3.83 -5.92 -7.57
N TYR A 50 -4.29 -4.91 -6.83
CA TYR A 50 -3.52 -3.70 -6.63
C TYR A 50 -3.92 -2.95 -5.36
N LEU A 51 -2.94 -2.34 -4.71
CA LEU A 51 -3.14 -1.32 -3.70
C LEU A 51 -2.73 0.03 -4.27
N THR A 52 -3.61 1.02 -4.14
CA THR A 52 -3.33 2.38 -4.59
C THR A 52 -3.20 3.30 -3.39
N PHE A 53 -2.07 4.00 -3.32
CA PHE A 53 -1.79 4.99 -2.31
C PHE A 53 -1.57 6.37 -2.91
N ILE A 54 -1.61 7.39 -2.05
CA ILE A 54 -1.24 8.76 -2.38
C ILE A 54 -0.27 9.29 -1.32
N SER A 55 0.81 9.91 -1.78
CA SER A 55 1.75 10.60 -0.92
C SER A 55 1.20 11.95 -0.46
N ARG A 56 1.83 12.56 0.55
CA ARG A 56 1.50 13.93 0.99
C ARG A 56 1.67 14.99 -0.11
N ARG A 57 2.50 14.71 -1.12
CA ARG A 57 2.70 15.58 -2.29
C ARG A 57 1.63 15.40 -3.37
N GLY A 58 0.64 14.54 -3.15
CA GLY A 58 -0.42 14.25 -4.13
C GLY A 58 -0.02 13.24 -5.21
N ILE A 59 1.21 12.71 -5.16
CA ILE A 59 1.66 11.67 -6.10
C ILE A 59 0.96 10.36 -5.78
N ARG A 60 0.29 9.78 -6.77
CA ARG A 60 -0.40 8.49 -6.65
C ARG A 60 0.56 7.35 -7.00
N GLU A 61 0.60 6.34 -6.16
CA GLU A 61 1.46 5.16 -6.31
C GLU A 61 0.58 3.91 -6.32
N CYS A 62 0.77 3.05 -7.32
CA CYS A 62 -0.02 1.85 -7.50
C CYS A 62 0.91 0.62 -7.41
N PHE A 63 0.63 -0.26 -6.45
CA PHE A 63 1.40 -1.47 -6.22
C PHE A 63 0.64 -2.67 -6.75
N GLN A 64 0.98 -3.06 -7.97
CA GLN A 64 0.37 -4.21 -8.65
C GLN A 64 0.85 -5.53 -8.04
N ASN A 65 -0.08 -6.48 -7.88
CA ASN A 65 0.11 -7.83 -7.33
C ASN A 65 0.78 -7.89 -5.95
N HIS A 66 0.99 -6.73 -5.32
CA HIS A 66 1.62 -6.57 -4.00
C HIS A 66 3.02 -7.19 -3.91
N ASN A 67 3.67 -7.45 -5.06
CA ASN A 67 4.93 -8.20 -5.12
C ASN A 67 6.11 -7.41 -4.55
N ASN A 68 6.06 -6.08 -4.66
CA ASN A 68 7.14 -5.21 -4.19
C ASN A 68 6.88 -4.68 -2.78
N ILE A 69 5.74 -4.99 -2.16
CA ILE A 69 5.43 -4.58 -0.78
C ILE A 69 5.87 -5.69 0.17
N ILE A 70 6.84 -5.38 1.04
CA ILE A 70 7.32 -6.28 2.10
C ILE A 70 6.38 -6.19 3.31
N SER A 71 5.97 -4.97 3.68
CA SER A 71 5.10 -4.76 4.83
C SER A 71 4.29 -3.47 4.72
N LEU A 72 3.12 -3.50 5.36
CA LEU A 72 2.26 -2.33 5.59
C LEU A 72 2.00 -2.21 7.08
N LYS A 73 2.31 -1.04 7.66
CA LYS A 73 2.02 -0.74 9.06
C LYS A 73 1.18 0.52 9.15
N GLU A 74 -0.04 0.40 9.69
CA GLU A 74 -0.89 1.56 9.91
C GLU A 74 -0.20 2.56 10.86
N VAL A 75 -0.26 3.84 10.51
CA VAL A 75 0.16 4.92 11.41
C VAL A 75 -1.01 5.20 12.36
N LYS A 76 -0.99 4.55 13.52
CA LYS A 76 -1.94 4.85 14.60
C LYS A 76 -1.75 6.32 15.01
N ARG A 77 -2.84 7.08 14.99
CA ARG A 77 -2.91 8.43 15.56
C ARG A 77 -2.82 8.37 17.08
#